data_AF-A0A3M2BHQ3-F1
#
_entry.id   AF-A0A3M2BHQ3-F1
#
_cell.length_a   1.000
_cell.length_b   1.000
_cell.length_c   1.000
_cell.angle_alpha   90.00
_cell.angle_beta   90.00
_cell.angle_gamma   90.00
#
_symmetry.space_group_name_H-M   'P 1'
#
loop_
_entity.id
_entity.type
_entity.pdbx_description
1 polymer ?
#
loop_
_entity_poly.entity_id
_entity_poly.type
_entity_poly.pdbx_seq_one_letter_code
_entity_poly.pdbx_strand_id
1 'polypeptide(L)' 'MHEVKKVAVIGSGQMGGGIAQVSATSGFETVVYDVSVEQIEKCQKLHDKLL' A
#
# COMPACT_ATOMS: atom_id res chain seq x y z
N MET A 1 10.90 19.70 -12.82
CA MET A 1 10.77 18.25 -12.51
C MET A 1 9.38 18.02 -11.94
N HIS A 2 8.69 16.95 -12.33
CA HIS A 2 7.42 16.58 -11.70
C HIS A 2 7.71 15.78 -10.43
N GLU A 3 7.30 16.31 -9.29
CA GLU A 3 7.43 15.65 -7.99
C GLU A 3 6.24 14.68 -7.80
N VAL A 4 6.56 13.42 -7.50
CA VAL A 4 5.53 12.42 -7.18
C VAL A 4 5.08 12.65 -5.75
N LYS A 5 3.80 12.95 -5.55
CA LYS A 5 3.21 13.19 -4.21
C LYS A 5 2.34 12.03 -3.73
N LYS A 6 1.74 11.31 -4.68
CA LYS A 6 0.75 10.27 -4.42
C LYS A 6 1.04 9.01 -5.23
N VAL A 7 0.98 7.86 -4.60
CA VAL A 7 1.22 6.54 -5.19
C VAL A 7 -0.04 5.69 -5.06
N ALA A 8 -0.50 5.13 -6.18
CA ALA A 8 -1.58 4.15 -6.19
C ALA A 8 -0.98 2.77 -6.47
N VAL A 9 -1.22 1.81 -5.56
CA VAL A 9 -0.78 0.43 -5.70
C VAL A 9 -1.99 -0.44 -6.05
N ILE A 10 -1.96 -1.06 -7.23
CA ILE A 10 -3.03 -1.94 -7.70
C ILE A 10 -2.65 -3.38 -7.36
N GLY A 11 -3.37 -3.96 -6.40
CA GLY A 11 -3.12 -5.26 -5.81
C GLY A 11 -2.59 -5.17 -4.38
N SER A 12 -3.19 -5.92 -3.47
CA SER A 12 -2.88 -5.97 -2.04
C SER A 12 -2.26 -7.31 -1.60
N GLY A 13 -1.79 -8.12 -2.57
CA GLY A 13 -1.02 -9.34 -2.32
C GLY A 13 0.38 -9.07 -1.75
N GLN A 14 1.21 -10.11 -1.60
CA GLN A 14 2.52 -10.01 -0.93
C GLN A 14 3.41 -8.87 -1.45
N MET A 15 3.58 -8.76 -2.78
CA MET A 15 4.39 -7.68 -3.37
C MET A 15 3.69 -6.32 -3.27
N GLY A 16 2.39 -6.26 -3.56
CA GLY A 16 1.62 -5.00 -3.54
C GLY A 16 1.55 -4.39 -2.14
N GLY A 17 1.32 -5.21 -1.12
CA GLY A 17 1.39 -4.79 0.28
C GLY A 17 2.78 -4.27 0.65
N GLY A 18 3.86 -4.94 0.22
CA GLY A 18 5.23 -4.47 0.47
C GLY A 18 5.53 -3.13 -0.22
N ILE A 19 5.12 -2.97 -1.48
CA ILE A 19 5.28 -1.70 -2.22
C ILE A 19 4.50 -0.58 -1.53
N ALA A 20 3.27 -0.86 -1.10
CA ALA A 20 2.43 0.10 -0.40
C ALA A 20 3.04 0.53 0.94
N GLN A 21 3.57 -0.44 1.70
CA GLN A 21 4.26 -0.18 2.97
C GLN A 21 5.45 0.75 2.75
N VAL A 22 6.37 0.39 1.85
CA VAL A 22 7.58 1.19 1.61
C VAL A 22 7.24 2.58 1.08
N SER A 23 6.24 2.68 0.19
CA SER A 23 5.79 3.98 -0.35
C SER A 23 5.23 4.87 0.77
N ALA A 24 4.36 4.33 1.63
CA ALA A 24 3.79 5.06 2.75
C ALA A 24 4.86 5.49 3.77
N THR A 25 5.77 4.59 4.16
CA THR A 25 6.84 4.90 5.12
C THR A 25 7.89 5.85 4.56
N SER A 26 8.01 5.96 3.24
CA SER A 26 8.89 6.92 2.57
C SER A 26 8.27 8.33 2.43
N GLY A 27 7.06 8.54 2.96
CA GLY A 27 6.39 9.84 3.00
C GLY A 27 5.48 10.13 1.81
N PHE A 28 5.19 9.15 0.95
CA PHE A 28 4.22 9.32 -0.13
C PHE A 28 2.80 9.06 0.36
N GLU A 29 1.84 9.89 -0.05
CA GLU A 29 0.42 9.57 0.12
C GLU A 29 0.12 8.30 -0.69
N THR A 30 -0.16 7.19 -0.02
CA THR A 30 -0.26 5.87 -0.66
C THR A 30 -1.67 5.33 -0.56
N VAL A 31 -2.24 4.90 -1.69
CA VAL A 31 -3.56 4.27 -1.76
C VAL A 31 -3.40 2.87 -2.33
N VAL A 32 -3.99 1.88 -1.66
CA VAL A 32 -4.03 0.50 -2.14
C VAL A 32 -5.42 0.20 -2.70
N TYR A 33 -5.48 -0.37 -3.89
CA TYR A 33 -6.72 -0.82 -4.51
C TYR A 33 -6.65 -2.32 -4.79
N ASP A 34 -7.71 -3.03 -4.47
CA ASP A 34 -7.89 -4.43 -4.81
C ASP A 34 -9.37 -4.68 -5.14
N VAL A 35 -9.66 -5.75 -5.87
CA VAL A 35 -11.03 -6.14 -6.21
C VAL A 35 -11.76 -6.75 -5.01
N SER A 36 -11.02 -7.27 -4.04
CA SER A 36 -11.55 -7.89 -2.83
C SER A 36 -11.24 -7.05 -1.59
N VAL A 37 -12.29 -6.70 -0.85
CA VAL A 37 -12.17 -5.97 0.43
C VAL A 37 -11.39 -6.81 1.44
N GLU A 38 -11.59 -8.13 1.44
CA GLU A 38 -10.90 -9.06 2.32
C GLU A 38 -9.38 -9.05 2.10
N GLN A 39 -8.93 -8.83 0.86
CA GLN A 39 -7.50 -8.74 0.55
C GLN A 39 -6.90 -7.42 1.06
N ILE A 40 -7.64 -6.33 0.94
CA ILE A 40 -7.26 -5.03 1.52
C ILE A 40 -7.14 -5.14 3.05
N GLU A 41 -8.12 -5.75 3.72
CA GLU A 41 -8.09 -5.92 5.18
C GLU A 41 -6.92 -6.79 5.64
N LYS A 42 -6.59 -7.87 4.91
CA LYS A 42 -5.41 -8.70 5.21
C LYS A 42 -4.11 -7.90 5.08
N CYS A 43 -4.01 -7.08 4.03
CA CYS A 43 -2.87 -6.21 3.82
C CYS A 43 -2.73 -5.18 4.95
N GLN A 44 -3.83 -4.52 5.35
CA GLN A 44 -3.83 -3.57 6.46
C GLN A 44 -3.42 -4.21 7.78
N LYS A 45 -3.99 -5.38 8.13
CA LYS A 45 -3.61 -6.14 9.33
C LYS A 45 -2.13 -6.53 9.34
N LEU A 46 -1.57 -6.82 8.17
CA LEU A 46 -0.13 -7.10 8.05
C LEU A 46 0.68 -5.83 8.31
N HIS A 47 0.28 -4.69 7.76
CA HIS A 47 0.95 -3.39 8.00
C HIS A 47 0.88 -2.98 9.47
N ASP A 48 -0.27 -3.12 10.13
CA ASP A 48 -0.47 -2.83 11.56
C ASP A 48 0.44 -3.66 12.49
N LYS A 49 0.89 -4.84 12.02
CA LYS A 49 1.81 -5.69 12.76
C LYS A 49 3.28 -5.31 12.55
N LEU A 50 3.59 -4.67 11.42
CA LEU A 50 4.96 -4.39 10.97
C LEU A 50 5.39 -2.94 11.24
N LEU A 51 4.44 -2.03 11.50
CA LEU A 51 4.63 -0.61 11.77
C LEU A 51 4.10 -0.26 13.16
#